data_AF-A0A382XHH8-F1
#
_entry.id   AF-A0A382XHH8-F1
#
_cell.length_a   1.000
_cell.length_b   1.000
_cell.length_c   1.000
_cell.angle_alpha   90.00
_cell.angle_beta   90.00
_cell.angle_gamma   90.00
#
_symmetry.space_group_name_H-M   'P 1'
#
loop_
_entity.id
_entity.type
_entity.pdbx_description
1 polymer ?
#
loop_
_entity_poly.entity_id
_entity_poly.type
_entity_poly.pdbx_seq_one_letter_code
_entity_poly.pdbx_strand_id
1 'polypeptide(L)'
;WVSTFTHIYHAGYGGPEVDQTTPVVKAAELSADGLRATIEMSQLTLGHVHEFDLGTLRSRDREELLHRHAYYTVNEIPRQK
;
A
#
# COMPACT_ATOMS: atom_id res chain seq x y z
N TRP A 1 -6.25 -5.86 -1.97
CA TRP A 1 -5.37 -6.49 -0.95
C TRP A 1 -4.06 -5.72 -0.94
N VAL A 2 -3.16 -6.02 0.00
CA VAL A 2 -1.85 -5.36 0.10
C VAL A 2 -0.73 -6.38 0.27
N SER A 3 0.36 -6.20 -0.46
CA SER A 3 1.63 -6.90 -0.29
C SER A 3 2.76 -5.88 -0.17
N THR A 4 3.92 -6.31 0.29
CA THR A 4 5.11 -5.48 0.27
C THR A 4 6.29 -6.24 -0.28
N PHE A 5 7.27 -5.52 -0.81
CA PHE A 5 8.55 -6.06 -1.28
C PHE A 5 9.62 -4.96 -1.21
N THR A 6 10.89 -5.33 -1.39
CA THR A 6 11.97 -4.40 -1.66
C THR A 6 12.81 -4.89 -2.83
N HIS A 7 13.84 -4.13 -3.21
CA HIS A 7 14.77 -4.53 -4.26
C HIS A 7 16.19 -4.60 -3.69
N ILE A 8 16.99 -5.49 -4.27
CA ILE A 8 18.42 -5.55 -3.97
C ILE A 8 19.06 -4.22 -4.38
N TYR A 9 19.73 -3.57 -3.44
CA TYR A 9 20.48 -2.36 -3.74
C TYR A 9 21.71 -2.69 -4.59
N HIS A 10 21.67 -2.34 -5.88
CA HIS A 10 22.78 -2.53 -6.81
C HIS A 10 22.81 -1.47 -7.91
N ALA A 11 23.95 -1.33 -8.60
CA ALA A 11 24.15 -0.28 -9.60
C ALA A 11 23.41 -0.50 -10.93
N GLY A 12 23.16 -1.75 -11.31
CA GLY A 12 22.40 -2.07 -12.52
C GLY A 12 20.96 -1.59 -12.44
N TYR A 13 20.36 -1.25 -13.59
CA TYR A 13 18.93 -0.90 -13.66
C TYR A 13 18.07 -2.16 -13.61
N GLY A 14 17.01 -2.10 -12.80
CA GLY A 14 16.08 -3.19 -12.59
C GLY A 14 16.67 -4.30 -11.73
N GLY A 15 15.82 -5.07 -11.06
CA GLY A 15 16.24 -6.16 -10.19
C GLY A 15 15.02 -6.94 -9.74
N PRO A 16 15.21 -8.15 -9.19
CA PRO A 16 14.10 -8.91 -8.65
C PRO A 16 13.47 -8.16 -7.47
N GLU A 17 12.17 -8.36 -7.28
CA GLU A 17 11.54 -8.10 -6.00
C GLU A 17 12.02 -9.16 -5.00
N VAL A 18 12.37 -8.73 -3.79
CA VAL A 18 12.85 -9.57 -2.70
C VAL A 18 12.13 -9.22 -1.40
N ASP A 19 12.27 -10.09 -0.40
CA ASP A 19 11.75 -9.91 0.96
C ASP A 19 10.25 -9.61 1.02
N GLN A 20 9.45 -10.33 0.23
CA GLN A 20 8.01 -10.10 0.16
C GLN A 20 7.31 -10.38 1.49
N THR A 21 6.38 -9.51 1.86
CA THR A 21 5.51 -9.70 3.04
C THR A 21 4.05 -9.46 2.69
N THR A 22 3.15 -10.07 3.47
CA THR A 22 1.70 -9.94 3.30
C THR A 22 1.07 -9.34 4.56
N PRO A 23 1.18 -8.02 4.77
CA PRO A 23 0.56 -7.38 5.94
C PRO A 23 -0.96 -7.53 5.88
N VAL A 24 -1.57 -7.70 7.05
CA VAL A 24 -3.02 -7.86 7.16
C VAL A 24 -3.65 -6.48 7.31
N VAL A 25 -4.65 -6.16 6.48
CA VAL A 25 -5.52 -5.00 6.70
C VAL A 25 -6.48 -5.34 7.83
N LYS A 26 -6.34 -4.64 8.95
CA LYS A 26 -7.17 -4.84 10.15
C LYS A 26 -8.47 -4.05 10.08
N ALA A 27 -8.39 -2.82 9.60
CA ALA A 27 -9.53 -1.92 9.47
C ALA A 27 -9.31 -0.93 8.31
N ALA A 28 -10.41 -0.40 7.79
CA ALA A 28 -10.42 0.72 6.87
C ALA A 28 -11.53 1.69 7.27
N GLU A 29 -11.15 2.92 7.61
CA GLU A 29 -12.07 3.96 8.05
C GLU A 29 -12.17 5.03 6.97
N LEU A 30 -13.38 5.31 6.51
CA LEU A 30 -13.63 6.36 5.52
C LEU A 30 -13.94 7.68 6.22
N SER A 31 -13.31 8.75 5.76
CA SER A 31 -13.66 10.13 6.13
C SER A 31 -15.10 10.47 5.74
N ALA A 32 -15.69 11.45 6.43
CA ALA A 32 -17.09 11.83 6.24
C ALA A 32 -17.42 12.31 4.82
N ASP A 33 -16.47 12.96 4.12
CA ASP A 33 -16.63 13.40 2.73
C ASP A 33 -16.43 12.25 1.73
N GLY A 34 -15.92 11.10 2.16
CA GLY A 34 -15.62 9.95 1.32
C GLY A 34 -14.36 10.08 0.47
N LEU A 35 -13.55 11.12 0.69
CA LEU A 35 -12.37 11.43 -0.15
C LEU A 35 -11.05 10.93 0.44
N ARG A 36 -11.07 10.39 1.66
CA ARG A 36 -9.92 9.79 2.34
C ARG A 36 -10.30 8.51 3.06
N ALA A 37 -9.42 7.52 3.01
CA ALA A 37 -9.51 6.32 3.83
C ALA A 37 -8.24 6.18 4.68
N THR A 38 -8.42 5.88 5.96
CA THR A 38 -7.33 5.46 6.85
C THR A 38 -7.34 3.94 6.92
N ILE A 39 -6.23 3.31 6.54
CA ILE A 39 -6.08 1.85 6.55
C ILE A 39 -5.20 1.47 7.73
N GLU A 40 -5.74 0.71 8.68
CA GLU A 40 -4.95 0.11 9.74
C GLU A 40 -4.36 -1.21 9.26
N MET A 41 -3.04 -1.32 9.31
CA MET A 41 -2.31 -2.52 8.89
C MET A 41 -1.66 -3.21 10.09
N SER A 42 -1.47 -4.52 10.01
CA SER A 42 -0.79 -5.28 11.06
C SER A 42 0.66 -4.85 11.28
N GLN A 43 1.30 -4.35 10.23
CA GLN A 43 2.67 -3.84 10.23
C GLN A 43 2.88 -2.88 9.06
N LEU A 44 3.83 -1.96 9.23
CA LEU A 44 4.42 -1.16 8.17
C LEU A 44 5.90 -1.56 8.08
N THR A 45 6.34 -2.07 6.93
CA THR A 45 7.71 -2.55 6.76
C THR A 45 8.60 -1.47 6.17
N LEU A 46 9.51 -0.92 6.98
CA LEU A 46 10.44 0.13 6.57
C LEU A 46 11.29 -0.33 5.38
N GLY A 47 11.47 0.53 4.37
CA GLY A 47 12.24 0.25 3.17
C GLY A 47 11.50 -0.58 2.10
N HIS A 48 10.27 -1.03 2.39
CA HIS A 48 9.48 -1.80 1.45
C HIS A 48 8.52 -0.90 0.67
N VAL A 49 8.37 -1.20 -0.62
CA VAL A 49 7.24 -0.77 -1.43
C VAL A 49 6.01 -1.52 -0.94
N HIS A 50 4.93 -0.79 -0.68
CA HIS A 50 3.62 -1.34 -0.36
C HIS A 50 2.75 -1.22 -1.61
N GLU A 51 2.36 -2.36 -2.15
CA GLU A 51 1.49 -2.48 -3.31
C GLU A 51 0.06 -2.74 -2.86
N PHE A 52 -0.87 -1.95 -3.37
CA PHE A 52 -2.30 -2.12 -3.12
C PHE A 52 -3.00 -2.48 -4.43
N ASP A 53 -3.70 -3.61 -4.44
CA ASP A 53 -4.71 -3.91 -5.47
C ASP A 53 -6.08 -3.48 -4.94
N LEU A 54 -6.63 -2.44 -5.54
CA LEU A 54 -7.90 -1.81 -5.20
C LEU A 54 -9.00 -2.16 -6.21
N GLY A 55 -8.84 -3.23 -7.00
CA GLY A 55 -9.75 -3.56 -8.10
C GLY A 55 -11.21 -3.82 -7.71
N THR A 56 -11.51 -4.05 -6.42
CA THR A 56 -12.87 -4.21 -5.91
C THR A 56 -13.53 -2.89 -5.46
N LEU A 57 -12.78 -1.79 -5.38
CA LEU A 57 -13.33 -0.48 -5.05
C LEU A 57 -14.27 0.02 -6.15
N ARG A 58 -15.37 0.64 -5.74
CA ARG A 58 -16.35 1.25 -6.64
C ARG A 58 -16.72 2.64 -6.17
N SER A 59 -17.01 3.53 -7.12
CA SER A 59 -17.65 4.81 -6.81
C SER A 59 -19.08 4.58 -6.28
N ARG A 60 -19.71 5.64 -5.74
CA ARG A 60 -21.12 5.57 -5.31
C ARG A 60 -22.07 5.23 -6.45
N ASP A 61 -21.71 5.62 -7.67
CA ASP A 61 -22.45 5.34 -8.90
C ASP A 61 -22.02 4.01 -9.56
N ARG A 62 -21.21 3.22 -8.86
CA ARG A 62 -20.70 1.89 -9.25
C ARG A 62 -19.66 1.88 -10.36
N GLU A 63 -18.98 3.00 -10.60
CA GLU A 63 -17.87 3.06 -11.54
C GLU A 63 -16.61 2.42 -10.96
N GLU A 64 -15.75 1.92 -11.85
CA GLU A 64 -14.48 1.29 -11.49
C GLU A 64 -13.35 2.33 -11.48
N LEU A 65 -12.27 2.02 -10.77
CA LEU A 65 -11.03 2.80 -10.86
C LEU A 65 -10.37 2.56 -12.23
N LEU A 66 -9.93 3.63 -12.89
CA LEU A 66 -9.07 3.53 -14.08
C LEU A 66 -7.73 2.86 -13.74
N HIS A 67 -7.14 3.24 -12.61
CA HIS A 67 -5.90 2.67 -12.08
C HIS A 67 -6.19 2.01 -10.74
N ARG A 68 -6.20 0.68 -10.72
CA ARG A 68 -6.50 -0.11 -9.52
C ARG A 68 -5.30 -0.33 -8.60
N HIS A 69 -4.10 -0.10 -9.10
CA HIS A 69 -2.86 -0.34 -8.37
C HIS A 69 -2.28 0.95 -7.82
N ALA A 70 -1.93 0.95 -6.53
CA ALA A 70 -1.26 2.06 -5.87
C ALA A 70 -0.01 1.56 -5.15
N TYR A 71 1.05 2.36 -5.19
CA TYR A 71 2.35 2.01 -4.65
C TYR A 71 2.92 3.17 -3.83
N TYR A 72 3.51 2.85 -2.68
CA TYR A 72 4.35 3.80 -1.96
C TYR A 72 5.45 3.08 -1.18
N THR A 73 6.58 3.75 -0.93
CA THR A 73 7.66 3.21 -0.10
C THR A 73 7.54 3.76 1.32
N VAL A 74 7.61 2.90 2.33
CA VAL A 74 7.75 3.36 3.73
C VAL A 74 9.20 3.76 3.95
N ASN A 75 9.51 5.05 3.84
CA ASN A 75 10.86 5.57 4.09
C ASN A 75 11.12 5.91 5.56
N GLU A 76 10.07 6.26 6.31
CA GLU A 76 10.15 6.60 7.73
C GLU A 76 8.84 6.24 8.42
N ILE A 77 8.93 5.77 9.67
CA ILE A 77 7.78 5.58 10.56
C ILE A 77 7.97 6.54 11.73
N PRO A 78 7.18 7.63 11.84
CA PRO A 78 7.32 8.61 12.90
C PRO A 78 7.16 7.95 14.27
N ARG A 79 8.04 8.30 15.21
CA ARG A 79 7.83 7.96 16.62
C ARG A 79 6.64 8.77 17.13
N GLN A 80 5.77 8.14 17.92
CA GLN A 80 4.74 8.87 18.65
C GLN A 80 5.42 9.93 19.53
N LYS A 81 4.88 11.14 19.50
CA LYS A 81 5.29 12.23 20.41
C LYS A 81 4.69 12.02 21.79
#